data_AF-A0A4D6LVG1-F1
#
_entry.id   AF-A0A4D6LVG1-F1
#
_cell.length_a   1.000
_cell.length_b   1.000
_cell.length_c   1.000
_cell.angle_alpha   90.00
_cell.angle_beta   90.00
_cell.angle_gamma   90.00
#
_symmetry.space_group_name_H-M   'P 1'
#
loop_
_entity.id
_entity.type
_entity.pdbx_description
1 polymer ?
#
loop_
_entity_poly.entity_id
_entity_poly.type
_entity_poly.pdbx_seq_one_letter_code
_entity_poly.pdbx_strand_id
1 'polypeptide(L)'
;MADGHETDKNIEVWKIKKLIKALEAARGNGTSMISLIMPPRDQISRVTKMLGDEFGTASNIKSRVNRQSVLGAITSAQQRLKLYNKVPPNGLVLYTGTIVTEDGKEKKVTIDFEPFRPINASLYLCDNKFHTEALNELLESDDKFGFIVMDGNGTLFGTLSGNTREVLHKFSVDLPKKHGRGGQSALRFARLRMEKRHNYVRKTAELATQFYINPTTSQPNVSGLILAGSADFKTELSQSDMFDPRLQAKILNVVDVSYGGENGFNQAIELSAEILSNVKFIQEKRLIGKYFEEISQDTGKYVFGVDDTLKALEMGAVETLIVWENLDMNRYTLKNGASGEIVIKHYNKEQEANQSNFRDPESSADFEVQEKLSLLEWFANEYKRFGCTLEFVTNKSQEGSQFCRGFGGIGKGSKNTCTSVGGGCTRCSSSVSVRDALPVKCLFLIRVTFLFSYLAHSGATNFCKASGNTCSPALYYLPREKPEQKYVPQTNTARNQQSAFPLKFSGDIIFLRILISTRHDGEPRCFAVRSVLKDAQHIGHPECWSL
;
A
#
# COMPACT_ATOMS: atom_id res chain seq x y z
N MET A 1 -13.39 5.24 1.24
CA MET A 1 -14.14 4.20 0.49
C MET A 1 -13.71 4.08 -0.98
N ALA A 2 -13.06 5.08 -1.59
CA ALA A 2 -12.48 4.95 -2.93
C ALA A 2 -11.17 4.14 -2.96
N ASP A 3 -10.31 4.29 -1.95
CA ASP A 3 -9.04 3.57 -1.87
C ASP A 3 -9.22 2.04 -1.88
N GLY A 4 -10.31 1.51 -1.30
CA GLY A 4 -10.59 0.07 -1.29
C GLY A 4 -10.79 -0.54 -2.69
N HIS A 5 -11.24 0.25 -3.67
CA HIS A 5 -11.43 -0.23 -5.04
C HIS A 5 -10.11 -0.22 -5.84
N GLU A 6 -9.13 0.61 -5.46
CA GLU A 6 -7.79 0.59 -6.07
C GLU A 6 -6.93 -0.55 -5.50
N THR A 7 -7.02 -0.81 -4.20
CA THR A 7 -6.34 -1.95 -3.56
C THR A 7 -6.85 -3.28 -4.10
N ASP A 8 -8.17 -3.41 -4.30
CA ASP A 8 -8.77 -4.62 -4.86
C ASP A 8 -8.27 -4.89 -6.29
N LYS A 9 -8.10 -3.84 -7.11
CA LYS A 9 -7.49 -3.96 -8.45
C LYS A 9 -6.05 -4.45 -8.38
N ASN A 10 -5.24 -3.94 -7.45
CA ASN A 10 -3.86 -4.38 -7.29
C ASN A 10 -3.77 -5.87 -6.93
N ILE A 11 -4.71 -6.36 -6.11
CA ILE A 11 -4.81 -7.78 -5.76
C ILE A 11 -5.20 -8.63 -6.97
N GLU A 12 -6.15 -8.20 -7.80
CA GLU A 12 -6.53 -8.89 -9.04
C GLU A 12 -5.36 -8.93 -10.04
N VAL A 13 -4.64 -7.82 -10.19
CA VAL A 13 -3.41 -7.72 -11.00
C VAL A 13 -2.35 -8.69 -10.48
N TRP A 14 -2.18 -8.80 -9.15
CA TRP A 14 -1.25 -9.75 -8.56
C TRP A 14 -1.66 -11.21 -8.83
N LYS A 15 -2.95 -11.55 -8.71
CA LYS A 15 -3.45 -12.91 -9.03
C LYS A 15 -3.16 -13.27 -10.49
N ILE A 16 -3.38 -12.35 -11.41
CA ILE A 16 -3.10 -12.55 -12.83
C ILE A 16 -1.59 -12.68 -13.09
N LYS A 17 -0.75 -11.84 -12.47
CA LYS A 17 0.73 -11.97 -12.54
C LYS A 17 1.20 -13.35 -12.09
N LYS A 18 0.67 -13.84 -10.97
CA LYS A 18 1.01 -15.16 -10.45
C LYS A 18 0.57 -16.27 -11.40
N LEU A 19 -0.64 -16.16 -11.96
CA LEU A 19 -1.18 -17.10 -12.94
C LEU A 19 -0.33 -17.12 -14.22
N ILE A 20 0.08 -15.97 -14.74
CA ILE A 20 0.97 -15.87 -15.91
C ILE A 20 2.31 -16.54 -15.62
N LYS A 21 2.91 -16.28 -14.46
CA LYS A 21 4.17 -16.94 -14.06
C LYS A 21 4.02 -18.46 -14.00
N ALA A 22 2.88 -18.97 -13.55
CA ALA A 22 2.58 -20.40 -13.54
C ALA A 22 2.37 -20.96 -14.97
N LEU A 23 1.70 -20.21 -15.86
CA LEU A 23 1.50 -20.58 -17.26
C LEU A 23 2.81 -20.58 -18.06
N GLU A 24 3.71 -19.62 -17.82
CA GLU A 24 5.01 -19.52 -18.49
C GLU A 24 5.97 -20.63 -18.04
N ALA A 25 5.90 -21.04 -16.76
CA ALA A 25 6.67 -22.16 -16.24
C ALA A 25 6.17 -23.51 -16.76
N ALA A 26 4.87 -23.61 -17.08
CA ALA A 26 4.28 -24.82 -17.60
C ALA A 26 4.77 -25.13 -19.02
N ARG A 27 5.36 -26.32 -19.21
CA ARG A 27 5.77 -26.84 -20.52
C ARG A 27 5.09 -28.17 -20.82
N GLY A 28 4.65 -28.32 -22.06
CA GLY A 28 4.05 -29.54 -22.59
C GLY A 28 5.05 -30.38 -23.38
N ASN A 29 4.86 -31.71 -23.39
CA ASN A 29 5.60 -32.63 -24.24
C ASN A 29 4.97 -32.70 -25.63
N GLY A 30 5.07 -31.62 -26.41
CA GLY A 30 4.54 -31.53 -27.78
C GLY A 30 3.63 -30.31 -27.98
N THR A 31 2.94 -30.25 -29.12
CA THR A 31 2.11 -29.11 -29.55
C THR A 31 0.68 -29.20 -29.00
N SER A 32 0.55 -29.41 -27.69
CA SER A 32 -0.74 -29.68 -27.02
C SER A 32 -1.26 -28.52 -26.18
N MET A 33 -0.60 -27.36 -26.24
CA MET A 33 -0.94 -26.18 -25.44
C MET A 33 -1.67 -25.17 -26.30
N ILE A 34 -2.95 -24.97 -26.01
CA ILE A 34 -3.83 -24.03 -26.71
C ILE A 34 -3.91 -22.75 -25.89
N SER A 35 -3.56 -21.65 -26.54
CA SER A 35 -3.75 -20.29 -26.04
C SER A 35 -4.83 -19.61 -26.87
N LEU A 36 -5.99 -19.35 -26.27
CA LEU A 36 -7.13 -18.72 -26.93
C LEU A 36 -7.50 -17.42 -26.21
N ILE A 37 -7.53 -16.31 -26.95
CA ILE A 37 -7.92 -14.98 -26.45
C ILE A 37 -9.02 -14.44 -27.36
N MET A 38 -10.14 -14.04 -26.74
CA MET A 38 -11.31 -13.49 -27.43
C MET A 38 -11.56 -12.04 -26.99
N PRO A 39 -11.65 -11.08 -27.92
CA PRO A 39 -11.92 -9.69 -27.60
C PRO A 39 -13.41 -9.45 -27.24
N PRO A 40 -13.72 -8.38 -26.48
CA PRO A 40 -15.07 -8.05 -26.04
C PRO A 40 -15.85 -7.43 -27.19
N ARG A 41 -16.46 -8.28 -28.01
CA ARG A 41 -17.38 -8.02 -29.15
C ARG A 41 -17.45 -9.23 -30.06
N ASP A 42 -16.49 -10.15 -29.92
CA ASP A 42 -16.48 -11.38 -30.69
C ASP A 42 -17.62 -12.32 -30.26
N GLN A 43 -18.00 -13.23 -31.17
CA GLN A 43 -19.06 -14.19 -30.95
C GLN A 43 -18.47 -15.57 -30.64
N ILE A 44 -18.97 -16.21 -29.56
CA ILE A 44 -18.53 -17.55 -29.15
C ILE A 44 -18.79 -18.59 -30.25
N SER A 45 -19.86 -18.43 -31.03
CA SER A 45 -20.20 -19.29 -32.16
C SER A 45 -19.11 -19.34 -33.23
N ARG A 46 -18.49 -18.18 -33.54
CA ARG A 46 -17.37 -18.08 -34.50
C ARG A 46 -16.18 -18.92 -34.03
N VAL A 47 -15.81 -18.78 -32.76
CA VAL A 47 -14.67 -19.47 -32.16
C VAL A 47 -14.95 -20.96 -31.98
N THR A 48 -16.18 -21.34 -31.61
CA THR A 48 -16.60 -22.74 -31.53
C THR A 48 -16.53 -23.44 -32.89
N LYS A 49 -16.92 -22.74 -33.97
CA LYS A 49 -16.77 -23.25 -35.34
C LYS A 49 -15.30 -23.44 -35.71
N MET A 50 -14.46 -22.43 -35.44
CA MET A 50 -13.02 -22.52 -35.69
C MET A 50 -12.38 -23.71 -34.95
N LEU A 51 -12.69 -23.92 -33.67
CA LEU A 51 -12.22 -25.09 -32.92
C LEU A 51 -12.74 -26.41 -33.50
N GLY A 52 -13.93 -26.42 -34.11
CA GLY A 52 -14.48 -27.59 -34.82
C GLY A 52 -13.69 -27.91 -36.09
N ASP A 53 -13.31 -26.88 -36.86
CA ASP A 53 -12.48 -27.03 -38.05
C ASP A 53 -11.06 -27.53 -37.67
N GLU A 54 -10.48 -26.97 -36.60
CA GLU A 54 -9.17 -27.37 -36.05
C GLU A 54 -9.18 -28.80 -35.47
N PHE A 55 -10.31 -29.24 -34.92
CA PHE A 55 -10.48 -30.63 -34.51
C PHE A 55 -10.42 -31.59 -35.71
N GLY A 56 -11.04 -31.20 -36.83
CA GLY A 56 -11.01 -31.94 -38.08
C GLY A 56 -9.60 -32.05 -38.66
N THR A 57 -8.85 -30.94 -38.71
CA THR A 57 -7.46 -30.92 -39.20
C THR A 57 -6.52 -31.73 -38.29
N ALA A 58 -6.66 -31.61 -36.98
CA ALA A 58 -5.86 -32.34 -36.00
C ALA A 58 -6.03 -33.87 -36.10
N SER A 59 -7.15 -34.36 -36.62
CA SER A 59 -7.38 -35.80 -36.82
C SER A 59 -6.39 -36.44 -37.82
N ASN A 60 -5.84 -35.64 -38.74
CA ASN A 60 -4.89 -36.05 -39.77
C ASN A 60 -3.44 -36.13 -39.27
N ILE A 61 -3.17 -35.79 -38.00
CA ILE A 61 -1.82 -35.88 -37.42
C ILE A 61 -1.37 -37.36 -37.39
N LYS A 62 -0.20 -37.64 -37.97
CA LYS A 62 0.36 -39.00 -38.09
C LYS A 62 0.77 -39.61 -36.74
N SER A 63 1.34 -38.80 -35.84
CA SER A 63 1.75 -39.26 -34.52
C SER A 63 0.52 -39.51 -33.63
N ARG A 64 0.31 -40.77 -33.23
CA ARG A 64 -0.85 -41.18 -32.42
C ARG A 64 -0.92 -40.43 -31.09
N VAL A 65 0.21 -40.28 -30.40
CA VAL A 65 0.30 -39.64 -29.07
C VAL A 65 0.02 -38.13 -29.18
N ASN A 66 0.66 -37.45 -30.15
CA ASN A 66 0.44 -36.01 -30.33
C ASN A 66 -1.01 -35.74 -30.77
N ARG A 67 -1.54 -36.54 -31.70
CA ARG A 67 -2.94 -36.45 -32.15
C ARG A 67 -3.92 -36.54 -30.97
N GLN A 68 -3.76 -37.54 -30.11
CA GLN A 68 -4.65 -37.71 -28.96
C GLN A 68 -4.58 -36.54 -27.97
N SER A 69 -3.39 -35.97 -27.79
CA SER A 69 -3.16 -34.82 -26.91
C SER A 69 -3.82 -33.56 -27.46
N VAL A 70 -3.64 -33.25 -28.74
CA VAL A 70 -4.26 -32.10 -29.42
C VAL A 70 -5.78 -32.22 -29.42
N LEU A 71 -6.33 -33.37 -29.83
CA LEU A 71 -7.79 -33.59 -29.84
C LEU A 71 -8.37 -33.47 -28.42
N GLY A 72 -7.65 -33.95 -27.41
CA GLY A 72 -8.05 -33.80 -26.00
C GLY A 72 -8.07 -32.34 -25.53
N ALA A 73 -7.08 -31.53 -25.92
CA ALA A 73 -7.00 -30.12 -25.58
C ALA A 73 -8.12 -29.30 -26.25
N ILE A 74 -8.38 -29.54 -27.54
CA ILE A 74 -9.49 -28.88 -28.28
C ILE A 74 -10.84 -29.26 -27.68
N THR A 75 -11.05 -30.55 -27.38
CA THR A 75 -12.30 -31.02 -26.74
C THR A 75 -12.51 -30.32 -25.39
N SER A 76 -11.45 -30.17 -24.59
CA SER A 76 -11.50 -29.48 -23.29
C SER A 76 -11.83 -28.00 -23.46
N ALA A 77 -11.27 -27.35 -24.48
CA ALA A 77 -11.57 -25.94 -24.80
C ALA A 77 -13.02 -25.75 -25.23
N GLN A 78 -13.53 -26.61 -26.12
CA GLN A 78 -14.94 -26.59 -26.55
C GLN A 78 -15.90 -26.81 -25.38
N GLN A 79 -15.58 -27.73 -24.47
CA GLN A 79 -16.40 -27.98 -23.28
C GLN A 79 -16.47 -26.75 -22.36
N ARG A 80 -15.36 -26.01 -22.20
CA ARG A 80 -15.37 -24.77 -21.42
C ARG A 80 -16.11 -23.63 -22.10
N LEU A 81 -15.93 -23.45 -23.40
CA LEU A 81 -16.64 -22.40 -24.14
C LEU A 81 -18.17 -22.56 -24.07
N LYS A 82 -18.68 -23.79 -23.96
CA LYS A 82 -20.12 -24.05 -23.76
C LYS A 82 -20.68 -23.50 -22.45
N LEU A 83 -19.85 -23.25 -21.43
CA LEU A 83 -20.29 -22.63 -20.18
C LEU A 83 -20.62 -21.14 -20.37
N TYR A 84 -20.09 -20.51 -21.42
CA TYR A 84 -20.29 -19.11 -21.72
C TYR A 84 -21.34 -18.94 -22.82
N ASN A 85 -22.43 -18.21 -22.50
CA ASN A 85 -23.44 -17.86 -23.50
C ASN A 85 -23.01 -16.69 -24.38
N LYS A 86 -22.21 -15.76 -23.83
CA LYS A 86 -21.69 -14.56 -24.51
C LYS A 86 -20.28 -14.25 -23.98
N VAL A 87 -19.43 -13.67 -24.83
CA VAL A 87 -18.11 -13.18 -24.38
C VAL A 87 -18.32 -12.07 -23.34
N PRO A 88 -17.67 -12.15 -22.17
CA PRO A 88 -17.72 -11.10 -21.15
C PRO A 88 -17.25 -9.72 -21.67
N PRO A 89 -17.62 -8.62 -20.99
CA PRO A 89 -17.35 -7.26 -21.46
C PRO A 89 -15.87 -6.89 -21.53
N ASN A 90 -14.98 -7.58 -20.81
CA ASN A 90 -13.53 -7.37 -20.92
C ASN A 90 -12.84 -8.39 -21.86
N GLY A 91 -13.59 -9.33 -22.42
CA GLY A 91 -13.06 -10.42 -23.23
C GLY A 91 -12.98 -11.73 -22.45
N LEU A 92 -12.46 -12.78 -23.09
CA LEU A 92 -12.26 -14.08 -22.45
C LEU A 92 -10.89 -14.64 -22.82
N VAL A 93 -10.20 -15.17 -21.81
CA VAL A 93 -8.92 -15.84 -21.99
C VAL A 93 -9.09 -17.30 -21.56
N LEU A 94 -8.67 -18.21 -22.43
CA LEU A 94 -8.75 -19.64 -22.24
C LEU A 94 -7.40 -20.29 -22.55
N TYR A 95 -6.84 -20.94 -21.54
CA TYR A 95 -5.65 -21.76 -21.67
C TYR A 95 -6.02 -23.22 -21.41
N THR A 96 -5.80 -24.08 -22.41
CA THR A 96 -6.01 -25.53 -22.27
C THR A 96 -4.79 -26.31 -22.74
N GLY A 97 -4.45 -27.37 -22.02
CA GLY A 97 -3.37 -28.23 -22.45
C GLY A 97 -3.04 -29.32 -21.45
N THR A 98 -2.10 -30.18 -21.83
CA THR A 98 -1.55 -31.22 -20.97
C THR A 98 -0.15 -30.80 -20.53
N ILE A 99 0.01 -30.54 -19.24
CA ILE A 99 1.30 -30.19 -18.64
C ILE A 99 1.90 -31.40 -17.96
N VAL A 100 3.22 -31.50 -17.97
CA VAL A 100 3.94 -32.50 -17.18
C VAL A 100 4.25 -31.88 -15.82
N THR A 101 3.77 -32.51 -14.76
CA THR A 101 4.09 -32.07 -13.39
C THR A 101 5.48 -32.58 -13.00
N GLU A 102 6.11 -32.01 -11.97
CA GLU A 102 7.43 -32.45 -11.46
C GLU A 102 7.50 -33.95 -11.14
N ASP A 103 6.37 -34.55 -10.75
CA ASP A 103 6.22 -36.00 -10.51
C ASP A 103 6.23 -36.87 -11.79
N GLY A 104 6.46 -36.27 -12.97
CA GLY A 104 6.40 -36.94 -14.27
C GLY A 104 4.99 -37.35 -14.72
N LYS A 105 3.95 -36.99 -13.95
CA LYS A 105 2.55 -37.26 -14.28
C LYS A 105 1.98 -36.19 -15.21
N GLU A 106 1.25 -36.63 -16.24
CA GLU A 106 0.51 -35.76 -17.14
C GLU A 106 -0.77 -35.25 -16.47
N LYS A 107 -0.90 -33.92 -16.37
CA LYS A 107 -2.09 -33.25 -15.83
C LYS A 107 -2.74 -32.41 -16.92
N LYS A 108 -4.03 -32.64 -17.14
CA LYS A 108 -4.84 -31.78 -18.02
C LYS A 108 -5.18 -30.50 -17.26
N VAL A 109 -4.76 -29.36 -17.78
CA VAL A 109 -5.01 -28.03 -17.22
C VAL A 109 -5.91 -27.26 -18.16
N THR A 110 -6.93 -26.67 -17.56
CA THR A 110 -7.95 -25.88 -18.24
C THR A 110 -8.26 -24.70 -17.36
N ILE A 111 -7.83 -23.51 -17.80
CA ILE A 111 -7.96 -22.26 -17.06
C ILE A 111 -8.72 -21.29 -17.95
N ASP A 112 -9.84 -20.81 -17.43
CA ASP A 112 -10.67 -19.79 -18.07
C ASP A 112 -10.90 -18.63 -17.09
N PHE A 113 -10.68 -17.40 -17.55
CA PHE A 113 -10.94 -16.21 -16.75
C PHE A 113 -11.24 -14.99 -17.64
N GLU A 114 -11.96 -14.03 -17.06
CA GLU A 114 -12.15 -12.69 -17.63
C GLU A 114 -11.01 -11.78 -17.17
N PRO A 115 -10.30 -11.11 -18.10
CA PRO A 115 -9.27 -10.14 -17.73
C PRO A 115 -9.89 -8.88 -17.10
N PHE A 116 -9.12 -8.18 -16.25
CA PHE A 116 -9.56 -6.95 -15.58
C PHE A 116 -9.70 -5.74 -16.52
N ARG A 117 -9.12 -5.81 -17.72
CA ARG A 117 -9.17 -4.79 -18.77
C ARG A 117 -9.59 -5.42 -20.10
N PRO A 118 -10.32 -4.68 -20.95
CA PRO A 118 -10.73 -5.14 -22.26
C PRO A 118 -9.53 -5.39 -23.19
N ILE A 119 -9.46 -6.58 -23.77
CA ILE A 119 -8.40 -6.98 -24.72
C ILE A 119 -8.87 -6.76 -26.15
N ASN A 120 -8.10 -6.05 -26.98
CA ASN A 120 -8.41 -5.87 -28.40
C ASN A 120 -7.81 -6.95 -29.31
N ALA A 121 -6.89 -7.77 -28.79
CA ALA A 121 -6.26 -8.87 -29.52
C ALA A 121 -7.15 -10.12 -29.58
N SER A 122 -7.19 -10.75 -30.74
CA SER A 122 -7.72 -12.11 -30.93
C SER A 122 -6.54 -13.04 -31.21
N LEU A 123 -6.34 -14.06 -30.37
CA LEU A 123 -5.22 -15.00 -30.49
C LEU A 123 -5.74 -16.43 -30.44
N TYR A 124 -5.28 -17.28 -31.36
CA TYR A 124 -5.42 -18.73 -31.27
C TYR A 124 -4.09 -19.36 -31.71
N LEU A 125 -3.40 -20.03 -30.79
CA LEU A 125 -2.12 -20.68 -31.04
C LEU A 125 -2.07 -22.03 -30.32
N CYS A 126 -1.54 -23.03 -31.02
CA CYS A 126 -1.24 -24.36 -30.50
C CYS A 126 0.27 -24.57 -30.54
N ASP A 127 0.92 -24.56 -29.38
CA ASP A 127 2.37 -24.74 -29.26
C ASP A 127 2.71 -25.68 -28.08
N ASN A 128 3.98 -25.79 -27.71
CA ASN A 128 4.48 -26.50 -26.54
C ASN A 128 4.48 -25.67 -25.24
N LYS A 129 4.19 -24.38 -25.36
CA LYS A 129 4.12 -23.39 -24.27
C LYS A 129 2.84 -22.57 -24.40
N PHE A 130 2.40 -21.97 -23.29
CA PHE A 130 1.33 -20.98 -23.35
C PHE A 130 1.87 -19.62 -23.79
N HIS A 131 1.12 -18.92 -24.65
CA HIS A 131 1.42 -17.56 -25.08
C HIS A 131 0.70 -16.56 -24.17
N THR A 132 1.48 -15.85 -23.35
CA THR A 132 1.02 -14.86 -22.36
C THR A 132 1.36 -13.42 -22.75
N GLU A 133 1.93 -13.20 -23.94
CA GLU A 133 2.38 -11.89 -24.42
C GLU A 133 1.28 -10.82 -24.36
N ALA A 134 0.08 -11.16 -24.85
CA ALA A 134 -1.09 -10.27 -24.82
C ALA A 134 -1.59 -9.97 -23.40
N LEU A 135 -1.33 -10.84 -22.42
CA LEU A 135 -1.66 -10.56 -21.01
C LEU A 135 -0.60 -9.69 -20.33
N ASN A 136 0.67 -9.85 -20.71
CA ASN A 136 1.77 -9.02 -20.18
C ASN A 136 1.60 -7.55 -20.56
N GLU A 137 1.08 -7.26 -21.77
CA GLU A 137 0.72 -5.90 -22.18
C GLU A 137 -0.35 -5.28 -21.27
N LEU A 138 -1.34 -6.06 -20.83
CA LEU A 138 -2.40 -5.57 -19.93
C LEU A 138 -1.88 -5.30 -18.52
N LEU A 139 -0.89 -6.07 -18.08
CA LEU A 139 -0.24 -5.93 -16.79
C LEU A 139 0.69 -4.73 -16.71
N GLU A 140 1.08 -4.15 -17.85
CA GLU A 140 1.79 -2.89 -17.87
C GLU A 140 0.85 -1.83 -17.30
N SER A 141 1.21 -1.35 -16.11
CA SER A 141 0.33 -0.53 -15.31
C SER A 141 0.28 0.87 -15.87
N ASP A 142 -0.78 1.17 -16.60
CA ASP A 142 -1.02 2.56 -16.97
C ASP A 142 -1.69 3.29 -15.81
N ASP A 143 -0.88 3.74 -14.86
CA ASP A 143 -1.29 4.83 -13.98
C ASP A 143 -1.46 6.07 -14.87
N LYS A 144 -2.65 6.67 -14.85
CA LYS A 144 -2.94 7.84 -15.68
C LYS A 144 -2.35 9.09 -15.02
N PHE A 145 -1.33 9.66 -15.62
CA PHE A 145 -0.71 10.90 -15.16
C PHE A 145 -1.22 12.10 -15.96
N GLY A 146 -1.51 13.20 -15.27
CA GLY A 146 -1.87 14.46 -15.90
C GLY A 146 -0.66 15.34 -16.13
N PHE A 147 -0.64 16.04 -17.25
CA PHE A 147 0.37 17.03 -17.58
C PHE A 147 -0.28 18.36 -17.93
N ILE A 148 0.13 19.42 -17.22
CA ILE A 148 -0.24 20.79 -17.54
C ILE A 148 1.01 21.49 -18.03
N VAL A 149 1.10 21.75 -19.33
CA VAL A 149 2.20 22.50 -19.93
C VAL A 149 1.76 23.95 -20.07
N MET A 150 2.33 24.84 -19.27
CA MET A 150 2.08 26.28 -19.32
C MET A 150 3.17 27.02 -20.06
N ASP A 151 2.77 27.79 -21.06
CA ASP A 151 3.63 28.72 -21.77
C ASP A 151 3.00 30.13 -21.82
N GLY A 152 3.78 31.15 -22.19
CA GLY A 152 3.29 32.52 -22.35
C GLY A 152 2.31 32.69 -23.52
N ASN A 153 2.32 31.76 -24.47
CA ASN A 153 1.47 31.78 -25.67
C ASN A 153 0.23 30.87 -25.56
N GLY A 154 0.14 30.05 -24.51
CA GLY A 154 -0.96 29.10 -24.33
C GLY A 154 -0.63 27.96 -23.36
N THR A 155 -1.64 27.18 -23.01
CA THR A 155 -1.48 25.97 -22.19
C THR A 155 -1.97 24.74 -22.94
N LEU A 156 -1.33 23.60 -22.66
CA LEU A 156 -1.74 22.29 -23.10
C LEU A 156 -2.04 21.41 -21.89
N PHE A 157 -3.17 20.72 -21.93
CA PHE A 157 -3.57 19.67 -21.00
C PHE A 157 -3.40 18.33 -21.70
N GLY A 158 -2.60 17.46 -21.12
CA GLY A 158 -2.34 16.12 -21.61
C GLY A 158 -2.49 15.08 -20.52
N THR A 159 -2.65 13.84 -20.93
CA THR A 159 -2.53 12.68 -20.06
C THR A 159 -1.56 11.68 -20.66
N LEU A 160 -0.79 11.03 -19.79
CA LEU A 160 0.09 9.93 -20.12
C LEU A 160 -0.43 8.69 -19.39
N SER A 161 -0.61 7.61 -20.13
CA SER A 161 -1.09 6.33 -19.62
C SER A 161 -0.13 5.26 -20.19
N GLY A 162 0.86 4.87 -19.39
CA GLY A 162 1.98 4.05 -19.84
C GLY A 162 2.71 4.66 -21.04
N ASN A 163 2.69 3.97 -22.17
CA ASN A 163 3.29 4.44 -23.42
C ASN A 163 2.34 5.30 -24.27
N THR A 164 1.06 5.38 -23.91
CA THR A 164 0.06 6.15 -24.67
C THR A 164 -0.01 7.58 -24.15
N ARG A 165 0.21 8.54 -25.05
CA ARG A 165 0.02 9.98 -24.78
C ARG A 165 -1.28 10.47 -25.41
N GLU A 166 -2.06 11.22 -24.66
CA GLU A 166 -3.32 11.82 -25.11
C GLU A 166 -3.28 13.32 -24.82
N VAL A 167 -3.58 14.15 -25.83
CA VAL A 167 -3.77 15.60 -25.64
C VAL A 167 -5.25 15.86 -25.46
N LEU A 168 -5.67 16.26 -24.26
CA LEU A 168 -7.08 16.49 -23.93
C LEU A 168 -7.56 17.82 -24.51
N HIS A 169 -6.80 18.89 -24.26
CA HIS A 169 -7.19 20.22 -24.68
C HIS A 169 -5.97 21.14 -24.80
N LYS A 170 -6.02 22.06 -25.77
CA LYS A 170 -5.04 23.14 -25.91
C LYS A 170 -5.76 24.44 -26.18
N PHE A 171 -5.31 25.52 -25.55
CA PHE A 171 -5.78 26.86 -25.86
C PHE A 171 -4.63 27.85 -25.87
N SER A 172 -4.70 28.82 -26.78
CA SER A 172 -3.74 29.90 -26.90
C SER A 172 -4.19 31.15 -26.14
N VAL A 173 -3.22 31.93 -25.68
CA VAL A 173 -3.44 33.22 -25.01
C VAL A 173 -2.41 34.21 -25.52
N ASP A 174 -2.87 35.43 -25.80
CA ASP A 174 -1.99 36.55 -26.11
C ASP A 174 -1.84 37.44 -24.86
N LEU A 175 -0.66 37.35 -24.23
CA LEU A 175 -0.33 38.13 -23.03
C LEU A 175 0.44 39.40 -23.41
N PRO A 176 0.07 40.59 -22.87
CA PRO A 176 0.77 41.82 -23.18
C PRO A 176 2.22 41.74 -22.71
N LYS A 177 3.18 42.02 -23.60
CA LYS A 177 4.63 41.94 -23.35
C LYS A 177 5.10 42.98 -22.33
N LYS A 178 6.26 42.72 -21.70
CA LYS A 178 6.88 43.70 -20.79
C LYS A 178 7.34 44.91 -21.60
N HIS A 179 6.80 46.08 -21.30
CA HIS A 179 7.24 47.32 -21.94
C HIS A 179 8.55 47.78 -21.30
N GLY A 180 9.57 48.04 -22.15
CA GLY A 180 10.86 48.58 -21.72
C GLY A 180 10.96 50.11 -21.82
N ARG A 181 9.94 50.78 -22.39
CA ARG A 181 9.92 52.25 -22.55
C ARG A 181 9.18 52.89 -21.38
N GLY A 182 9.80 53.87 -20.72
CA GLY A 182 9.23 54.61 -19.59
C GLY A 182 8.16 55.63 -19.98
N GLY A 183 7.43 56.14 -18.99
CA GLY A 183 6.40 57.17 -19.15
C GLY A 183 5.32 57.13 -18.06
N GLN A 184 4.42 58.12 -18.04
CA GLN A 184 3.31 58.22 -17.07
C GLN A 184 2.36 57.00 -17.12
N SER A 185 2.23 56.39 -18.30
CA SER A 185 1.38 55.21 -18.53
C SER A 185 2.07 53.88 -18.21
N ALA A 186 3.36 53.86 -17.87
CA ALA A 186 4.11 52.61 -17.64
C ALA A 186 3.52 51.76 -16.51
N LEU A 187 3.11 52.39 -15.39
CA LEU A 187 2.50 51.69 -14.27
C LEU A 187 1.14 51.06 -14.64
N ARG A 188 0.35 51.74 -15.47
CA ARG A 188 -0.93 51.22 -15.96
C ARG A 188 -0.72 49.97 -16.82
N PHE A 189 0.26 49.98 -17.74
CA PHE A 189 0.56 48.82 -18.58
C PHE A 189 1.10 47.64 -17.75
N ALA A 190 1.90 47.91 -16.71
CA ALA A 190 2.34 46.88 -15.78
C ALA A 190 1.15 46.23 -15.05
N ARG A 191 0.18 47.03 -14.59
CA ARG A 191 -1.05 46.52 -13.94
C ARG A 191 -1.89 45.67 -14.90
N LEU A 192 -2.16 46.15 -16.11
CA LEU A 192 -2.90 45.39 -17.14
C LEU A 192 -2.21 44.05 -17.46
N ARG A 193 -0.87 44.03 -17.48
CA ARG A 193 -0.10 42.79 -17.67
C ARG A 193 -0.26 41.82 -16.50
N MET A 194 -0.21 42.30 -15.26
CA MET A 194 -0.46 41.44 -14.08
C MET A 194 -1.88 40.90 -14.06
N GLU A 195 -2.87 41.74 -14.39
CA GLU A 195 -4.28 41.36 -14.44
C GLU A 195 -4.54 40.29 -15.50
N LYS A 196 -4.00 40.45 -16.71
CA LYS A 196 -4.11 39.43 -17.77
C LYS A 196 -3.41 38.12 -17.40
N ARG A 197 -2.25 38.18 -16.73
CA ARG A 197 -1.57 36.99 -16.20
C ARG A 197 -2.39 36.27 -15.14
N HIS A 198 -2.97 37.01 -14.20
CA HIS A 198 -3.84 36.44 -13.17
C HIS A 198 -5.08 35.77 -13.77
N ASN A 199 -5.73 36.42 -14.76
CA ASN A 199 -6.87 35.84 -15.48
C ASN A 199 -6.48 34.59 -16.28
N TYR A 200 -5.25 34.55 -16.81
CA TYR A 200 -4.74 33.36 -17.49
C TYR A 200 -4.57 32.19 -16.53
N VAL A 201 -3.90 32.38 -15.39
CA VAL A 201 -3.74 31.36 -14.35
C VAL A 201 -5.10 30.87 -13.85
N ARG A 202 -6.06 31.77 -13.64
CA ARG A 202 -7.44 31.42 -13.27
C ARG A 202 -8.10 30.51 -14.31
N LYS A 203 -8.06 30.89 -15.58
CA LYS A 203 -8.64 30.09 -16.67
C LYS A 203 -7.99 28.71 -16.75
N THR A 204 -6.67 28.62 -16.59
CA THR A 204 -5.96 27.34 -16.56
C THR A 204 -6.38 26.47 -15.37
N ALA A 205 -6.52 27.06 -14.18
CA ALA A 205 -6.97 26.34 -12.98
C ALA A 205 -8.40 25.80 -13.11
N GLU A 206 -9.32 26.61 -13.66
CA GLU A 206 -10.71 26.19 -13.92
C GLU A 206 -10.78 25.03 -14.93
N LEU A 207 -10.02 25.11 -16.03
CA LEU A 207 -9.97 24.05 -17.03
C LEU A 207 -9.30 22.78 -16.50
N ALA A 208 -8.26 22.90 -15.66
CA ALA A 208 -7.64 21.75 -15.01
C ALA A 208 -8.66 20.98 -14.15
N THR A 209 -9.51 21.71 -13.43
CA THR A 209 -10.60 21.14 -12.63
C THR A 209 -11.60 20.38 -13.51
N GLN A 210 -11.98 20.94 -14.67
CA GLN A 210 -12.93 20.31 -15.59
C GLN A 210 -12.40 19.01 -16.22
N PHE A 211 -11.10 18.93 -16.53
CA PHE A 211 -10.52 17.78 -17.22
C PHE A 211 -9.98 16.70 -16.28
N TYR A 212 -9.40 17.09 -15.14
CA TYR A 212 -8.77 16.14 -14.22
C TYR A 212 -9.68 15.70 -13.09
N ILE A 213 -10.84 16.33 -12.88
CA ILE A 213 -11.83 15.90 -11.89
C ILE A 213 -13.06 15.35 -12.60
N ASN A 214 -13.44 14.13 -12.25
CA ASN A 214 -14.67 13.54 -12.75
C ASN A 214 -15.88 14.20 -12.05
N PRO A 215 -16.87 14.73 -12.79
CA PRO A 215 -18.00 15.45 -12.20
C PRO A 215 -18.88 14.55 -11.32
N THR A 216 -18.98 13.26 -11.64
CA THR A 216 -19.83 12.29 -10.94
C THR A 216 -19.26 11.84 -9.60
N THR A 217 -17.95 11.61 -9.52
CA THR A 217 -17.29 11.10 -8.31
C THR A 217 -16.59 12.20 -7.51
N SER A 218 -16.47 13.41 -8.08
CA SER A 218 -15.74 14.54 -7.47
C SER A 218 -14.30 14.22 -7.08
N GLN A 219 -13.72 13.17 -7.68
CA GLN A 219 -12.38 12.69 -7.41
C GLN A 219 -11.46 12.92 -8.63
N PRO A 220 -10.15 13.13 -8.40
CA PRO A 220 -9.20 13.26 -9.49
C PRO A 220 -9.13 11.94 -10.28
N ASN A 221 -9.16 12.03 -11.60
CA ASN A 221 -9.03 10.90 -12.51
C ASN A 221 -7.57 10.46 -12.72
N VAL A 222 -6.63 11.29 -12.28
CA VAL A 222 -5.19 11.07 -12.44
C VAL A 222 -4.54 10.68 -11.12
N SER A 223 -3.59 9.74 -11.18
CA SER A 223 -2.82 9.28 -10.03
C SER A 223 -1.86 10.36 -9.53
N GLY A 224 -1.33 11.17 -10.46
CA GLY A 224 -0.50 12.32 -10.20
C GLY A 224 -0.53 13.34 -11.33
N LEU A 225 -0.11 14.56 -11.01
CA LEU A 225 -0.10 15.71 -11.90
C LEU A 225 1.31 16.29 -11.99
N ILE A 226 1.76 16.59 -13.20
CA ILE A 226 3.02 17.27 -13.46
C ILE A 226 2.72 18.64 -14.05
N LEU A 227 3.30 19.68 -13.45
CA LEU A 227 3.22 21.03 -13.95
C LEU A 227 4.51 21.33 -14.72
N ALA A 228 4.42 21.54 -16.03
CA ALA A 228 5.56 21.87 -16.88
C ALA A 228 5.44 23.31 -17.41
N GLY A 229 6.56 23.98 -17.60
CA GLY A 229 6.59 25.30 -18.25
C GLY A 229 7.97 25.94 -18.26
N SER A 230 8.14 26.94 -19.12
CA SER A 230 9.41 27.66 -19.34
C SER A 230 9.64 28.83 -18.39
N ALA A 231 8.62 29.22 -17.63
CA ALA A 231 8.64 30.40 -16.75
C ALA A 231 7.95 30.11 -15.40
N ASP A 232 8.00 31.10 -14.50
CA ASP A 232 7.44 31.03 -13.15
C ASP A 232 5.90 30.85 -13.09
N PHE A 233 5.20 30.86 -14.25
CA PHE A 233 3.75 30.69 -14.32
C PHE A 233 3.25 29.40 -13.67
N LYS A 234 4.00 28.31 -13.79
CA LYS A 234 3.66 27.03 -13.15
C LYS A 234 3.81 27.08 -11.62
N THR A 235 4.77 27.87 -11.12
CA THR A 235 4.98 28.10 -9.69
C THR A 235 3.86 28.99 -9.15
N GLU A 236 3.49 30.04 -9.89
CA GLU A 236 2.32 30.88 -9.58
C GLU A 236 1.04 30.03 -9.54
N LEU A 237 0.84 29.10 -10.48
CA LEU A 237 -0.32 28.19 -10.46
C LEU A 237 -0.30 27.30 -9.21
N SER A 238 0.85 26.68 -8.89
CA SER A 238 0.99 25.76 -7.75
C SER A 238 0.81 26.44 -6.39
N GLN A 239 1.17 27.72 -6.27
CA GLN A 239 1.06 28.50 -5.04
C GLN A 239 -0.29 29.23 -4.92
N SER A 240 -1.03 29.38 -6.01
CA SER A 240 -2.28 30.13 -6.01
C SER A 240 -3.42 29.39 -5.32
N ASP A 241 -4.21 30.12 -4.53
CA ASP A 241 -5.46 29.62 -3.91
C ASP A 241 -6.56 29.32 -4.95
N MET A 242 -6.33 29.66 -6.22
CA MET A 242 -7.27 29.42 -7.31
C MET A 242 -7.23 27.98 -7.81
N PHE A 243 -6.15 27.25 -7.53
CA PHE A 243 -6.01 25.87 -7.93
C PHE A 243 -6.77 24.95 -6.96
N ASP A 244 -7.48 23.95 -7.47
CA ASP A 244 -8.25 23.05 -6.61
C ASP A 244 -7.32 22.33 -5.62
N PRO A 245 -7.55 22.44 -4.29
CA PRO A 245 -6.74 21.78 -3.28
C PRO A 245 -6.57 20.27 -3.51
N ARG A 246 -7.57 19.62 -4.13
CA ARG A 246 -7.52 18.18 -4.44
C ARG A 246 -6.48 17.85 -5.51
N LEU A 247 -6.36 18.70 -6.52
CA LEU A 247 -5.34 18.57 -7.56
C LEU A 247 -3.98 19.01 -7.03
N GLN A 248 -3.93 20.02 -6.17
CA GLN A 248 -2.70 20.50 -5.54
C GLN A 248 -2.01 19.39 -4.74
N ALA A 249 -2.78 18.60 -3.99
CA ALA A 249 -2.26 17.44 -3.25
C ALA A 249 -1.73 16.30 -4.16
N LYS A 250 -2.06 16.33 -5.46
CA LYS A 250 -1.65 15.34 -6.45
C LYS A 250 -0.50 15.83 -7.35
N ILE A 251 0.02 17.03 -7.13
CA ILE A 251 1.20 17.52 -7.85
C ILE A 251 2.41 16.68 -7.43
N LEU A 252 3.01 15.98 -8.38
CA LEU A 252 4.21 15.16 -8.16
C LEU A 252 5.47 16.02 -8.30
N ASN A 253 5.57 16.77 -9.39
CA ASN A 253 6.72 17.62 -9.65
C ASN A 253 6.36 18.81 -10.55
N VAL A 254 7.22 19.84 -10.48
CA VAL A 254 7.19 21.01 -11.33
C VAL A 254 8.45 20.98 -12.22
N VAL A 255 8.25 20.90 -13.54
CA VAL A 255 9.34 20.67 -14.51
C VAL A 255 9.56 21.91 -15.37
N ASP A 256 10.82 22.30 -15.53
CA ASP A 256 11.26 23.32 -16.49
C ASP A 256 11.40 22.73 -17.89
N VAL A 257 10.67 23.29 -18.86
CA VAL A 257 10.78 22.91 -20.27
C VAL A 257 11.14 24.11 -21.12
N SER A 258 11.92 23.90 -22.17
CA SER A 258 12.41 24.98 -23.04
C SER A 258 11.37 25.44 -24.05
N TYR A 259 10.44 24.56 -24.42
CA TYR A 259 9.41 24.79 -25.43
C TYR A 259 8.02 24.60 -24.84
N GLY A 260 7.04 25.35 -25.36
CA GLY A 260 5.62 25.18 -25.04
C GLY A 260 4.91 24.20 -25.98
N GLY A 261 3.62 23.96 -25.71
CA GLY A 261 2.76 23.14 -26.56
C GLY A 261 3.12 21.65 -26.57
N GLU A 262 2.92 20.99 -27.72
CA GLU A 262 3.11 19.53 -27.87
C GLU A 262 4.58 19.12 -27.80
N ASN A 263 5.50 19.97 -28.27
CA ASN A 263 6.94 19.70 -28.15
C ASN A 263 7.40 19.79 -26.69
N GLY A 264 6.91 20.80 -25.95
CA GLY A 264 7.10 20.91 -24.51
C GLY A 264 6.53 19.74 -23.73
N PHE A 265 5.39 19.20 -24.18
CA PHE A 265 4.78 18.02 -23.58
C PHE A 265 5.69 16.78 -23.69
N ASN A 266 6.31 16.54 -24.85
CA ASN A 266 7.24 15.42 -25.01
C ASN A 266 8.48 15.58 -24.13
N GLN A 267 9.04 16.79 -24.07
CA GLN A 267 10.18 17.08 -23.20
C GLN A 267 9.82 16.89 -21.72
N ALA A 268 8.62 17.32 -21.31
CA ALA A 268 8.15 17.12 -19.94
C ALA A 268 8.00 15.63 -19.59
N ILE A 269 7.53 14.80 -20.53
CA ILE A 269 7.42 13.34 -20.35
C ILE A 269 8.81 12.73 -20.11
N GLU A 270 9.79 13.08 -20.94
CA GLU A 270 11.16 12.55 -20.83
C GLU A 270 11.81 12.92 -19.49
N LEU A 271 11.71 14.20 -19.09
CA LEU A 271 12.25 14.68 -17.82
C LEU A 271 11.53 14.10 -16.60
N SER A 272 10.26 13.71 -16.75
CA SER A 272 9.45 13.17 -15.65
C SER A 272 9.50 11.65 -15.56
N ALA A 273 10.10 10.96 -16.53
CA ALA A 273 10.09 9.50 -16.63
C ALA A 273 10.61 8.81 -15.34
N GLU A 274 11.69 9.33 -14.76
CA GLU A 274 12.25 8.82 -13.51
C GLU A 274 11.25 8.93 -12.35
N ILE A 275 10.62 10.09 -12.19
CA ILE A 275 9.67 10.36 -11.10
C ILE A 275 8.43 9.50 -11.25
N LEU A 276 7.92 9.35 -12.48
CA LEU A 276 6.76 8.54 -12.79
C LEU A 276 6.99 7.06 -12.49
N SER A 277 8.18 6.54 -12.82
CA SER A 277 8.58 5.17 -12.46
C SER A 277 8.64 4.96 -10.94
N ASN A 278 8.93 6.02 -10.19
CA ASN A 278 9.08 6.01 -8.75
C ASN A 278 7.77 6.15 -7.96
N VAL A 279 6.63 6.47 -8.59
CA VAL A 279 5.36 6.74 -7.86
C VAL A 279 4.90 5.52 -7.05
N LYS A 280 5.00 4.31 -7.60
CA LYS A 280 4.66 3.08 -6.89
C LYS A 280 5.58 2.83 -5.69
N PHE A 281 6.88 3.08 -5.87
CA PHE A 281 7.86 2.99 -4.79
C PHE A 281 7.62 4.03 -3.69
N ILE A 282 7.19 5.25 -4.05
CA ILE A 282 6.87 6.31 -3.08
C ILE A 282 5.63 5.93 -2.25
N GLN A 283 4.59 5.37 -2.88
CA GLN A 283 3.40 4.89 -2.17
C GLN A 283 3.76 3.73 -1.23
N GLU A 284 4.53 2.76 -1.71
CA GLU A 284 5.03 1.63 -0.92
C GLU A 284 5.86 2.10 0.28
N LYS A 285 6.83 2.99 0.04
CA LYS A 285 7.67 3.58 1.10
C LYS A 285 6.83 4.35 2.13
N ARG A 286 5.80 5.08 1.70
CA ARG A 286 4.90 5.78 2.62
C ARG A 286 4.07 4.80 3.46
N LEU A 287 3.62 3.69 2.88
CA LEU A 287 2.88 2.66 3.59
C LEU A 287 3.75 2.00 4.67
N ILE A 288 4.97 1.57 4.31
CA ILE A 288 5.93 0.99 5.26
C ILE A 288 6.39 2.04 6.29
N GLY A 289 6.56 3.29 5.87
CA GLY A 289 6.90 4.41 6.76
C GLY A 289 5.87 4.58 7.87
N LYS A 290 4.57 4.56 7.55
CA LYS A 290 3.50 4.56 8.56
C LYS A 290 3.60 3.36 9.52
N TYR A 291 3.90 2.18 8.99
CA TYR A 291 4.10 0.99 9.81
C TYR A 291 5.28 1.15 10.78
N PHE A 292 6.42 1.70 10.34
CA PHE A 292 7.56 1.96 11.21
C PHE A 292 7.34 3.12 12.19
N GLU A 293 6.53 4.12 11.84
CA GLU A 293 6.11 5.17 12.75
C GLU A 293 5.35 4.59 13.95
N GLU A 294 4.42 3.65 13.72
CA GLU A 294 3.67 2.97 14.80
C GLU A 294 4.58 2.16 15.72
N ILE A 295 5.67 1.57 15.18
CA ILE A 295 6.70 0.91 15.99
C ILE A 295 7.48 1.95 16.81
N SER A 296 7.90 3.05 16.18
CA SER A 296 8.72 4.07 16.84
C SER A 296 8.00 4.80 17.97
N GLN A 297 6.67 4.90 17.89
CA GLN A 297 5.82 5.56 18.87
C GLN A 297 5.33 4.62 19.98
N ASP A 298 5.71 3.33 19.97
CA ASP A 298 5.29 2.31 20.94
C ASP A 298 3.77 2.28 21.18
N THR A 299 2.98 2.56 20.13
CA THR A 299 1.51 2.61 20.24
C THR A 299 0.89 1.24 20.45
N GLY A 300 1.65 0.16 20.30
CA GLY A 300 1.20 -1.24 20.37
C GLY A 300 0.23 -1.61 19.25
N LYS A 301 0.13 -0.80 18.18
CA LYS A 301 -0.79 -0.99 17.04
C LYS A 301 -0.15 -1.70 15.87
N TYR A 302 0.87 -2.51 16.11
CA TYR A 302 1.51 -3.29 15.06
C TYR A 302 1.62 -4.75 15.48
N VAL A 303 1.58 -5.65 14.51
CA VAL A 303 1.84 -7.08 14.71
C VAL A 303 2.77 -7.53 13.59
N PHE A 304 3.76 -8.33 13.95
CA PHE A 304 4.70 -8.96 13.02
C PHE A 304 4.75 -10.46 13.27
N GLY A 305 5.15 -11.23 12.26
CA GLY A 305 5.20 -12.69 12.34
C GLY A 305 3.87 -13.37 11.97
N VAL A 306 3.98 -14.57 11.39
CA VAL A 306 2.84 -15.28 10.78
C VAL A 306 1.78 -15.63 11.82
N ASP A 307 2.17 -16.26 12.92
CA ASP A 307 1.24 -16.78 13.93
C ASP A 307 0.47 -15.66 14.65
N ASP A 308 1.18 -14.59 15.02
CA ASP A 308 0.55 -13.46 15.70
C ASP A 308 -0.32 -12.66 14.74
N THR A 309 0.08 -12.52 13.48
CA THR A 309 -0.75 -11.87 12.45
C THR A 309 -2.04 -12.65 12.20
N LEU A 310 -1.98 -13.98 12.14
CA LEU A 310 -3.15 -14.83 11.97
C LEU A 310 -4.11 -14.74 13.16
N LYS A 311 -3.61 -14.84 14.40
CA LYS A 311 -4.43 -14.64 15.60
C LYS A 311 -5.09 -13.26 15.59
N ALA A 312 -4.33 -12.23 15.22
CA ALA A 312 -4.83 -10.87 15.18
C ALA A 312 -5.83 -10.63 14.03
N LEU A 313 -5.81 -11.48 13.00
CA LEU A 313 -6.74 -11.49 11.87
C LEU A 313 -8.03 -12.26 12.23
N GLU A 314 -7.93 -13.38 12.94
CA GLU A 314 -9.09 -14.10 13.52
C GLU A 314 -9.85 -13.24 14.53
N MET A 315 -9.15 -12.43 15.33
CA MET A 315 -9.76 -11.45 16.23
C MET A 315 -10.39 -10.25 15.50
N GLY A 316 -10.21 -10.11 14.18
CA GLY A 316 -10.75 -8.99 13.40
C GLY A 316 -10.11 -7.62 13.72
N ALA A 317 -8.95 -7.60 14.38
CA ALA A 317 -8.33 -6.35 14.85
C ALA A 317 -7.41 -5.68 13.80
N VAL A 318 -7.54 -6.03 12.52
CA VAL A 318 -6.65 -5.59 11.43
C VAL A 318 -7.31 -4.50 10.62
N GLU A 319 -6.59 -3.41 10.39
CA GLU A 319 -6.97 -2.45 9.36
C GLU A 319 -6.31 -2.79 8.04
N THR A 320 -4.97 -2.74 8.03
CA THR A 320 -4.17 -2.96 6.84
C THR A 320 -3.17 -4.09 7.08
N LEU A 321 -3.28 -5.12 6.25
CA LEU A 321 -2.37 -6.26 6.21
C LEU A 321 -1.35 -6.00 5.12
N ILE A 322 -0.08 -5.89 5.51
CA ILE A 322 1.04 -5.65 4.61
C ILE A 322 1.77 -6.98 4.41
N VAL A 323 1.82 -7.44 3.17
CA VAL A 323 2.44 -8.73 2.84
C VAL A 323 3.47 -8.56 1.72
N TRP A 324 4.62 -9.19 1.89
CA TRP A 324 5.64 -9.24 0.85
C TRP A 324 5.23 -10.15 -0.31
N GLU A 325 5.35 -9.68 -1.55
CA GLU A 325 4.94 -10.42 -2.76
C GLU A 325 5.60 -11.79 -2.92
N ASN A 326 6.84 -11.94 -2.45
CA ASN A 326 7.63 -13.17 -2.59
C ASN A 326 7.75 -13.94 -1.26
N LEU A 327 6.71 -13.90 -0.43
CA LEU A 327 6.65 -14.68 0.80
C LEU A 327 6.56 -16.19 0.50
N ASP A 328 7.61 -16.92 0.89
CA ASP A 328 7.75 -18.37 0.70
C ASP A 328 7.12 -19.21 1.84
N MET A 329 5.89 -18.86 2.24
CA MET A 329 5.14 -19.59 3.27
C MET A 329 3.96 -20.36 2.65
N ASN A 330 3.85 -21.64 2.98
CA ASN A 330 2.73 -22.47 2.59
C ASN A 330 1.86 -22.85 3.80
N ARG A 331 0.54 -22.84 3.59
CA ARG A 331 -0.47 -23.26 4.55
C ARG A 331 -0.88 -24.70 4.21
N TYR A 332 -0.75 -25.57 5.21
CA TYR A 332 -1.13 -26.97 5.14
C TYR A 332 -2.33 -27.23 6.04
N THR A 333 -3.38 -27.83 5.46
CA THR A 333 -4.47 -28.44 6.23
C THR A 333 -4.15 -29.92 6.39
N LEU A 334 -3.71 -30.26 7.60
CA LEU A 334 -3.35 -31.61 7.99
C LEU A 334 -4.55 -32.23 8.70
N LYS A 335 -4.96 -33.43 8.27
CA LYS A 335 -5.96 -34.21 8.99
C LYS A 335 -5.27 -35.37 9.70
N ASN A 336 -5.55 -35.53 10.99
CA ASN A 336 -5.08 -36.71 11.72
C ASN A 336 -5.95 -37.91 11.34
N GLY A 337 -5.32 -39.01 10.89
CA GLY A 337 -6.03 -40.25 10.54
C GLY A 337 -6.71 -40.92 11.74
N ALA A 338 -6.23 -40.68 12.97
CA ALA A 338 -6.74 -41.32 14.18
C ALA A 338 -7.82 -40.51 14.91
N SER A 339 -7.67 -39.18 15.03
CA SER A 339 -8.60 -38.31 15.78
C SER A 339 -9.59 -37.54 14.89
N GLY A 340 -9.35 -37.47 13.57
CA GLY A 340 -10.16 -36.67 12.65
C GLY A 340 -10.01 -35.15 12.82
N GLU A 341 -9.15 -34.69 13.73
CA GLU A 341 -8.86 -33.28 13.94
C GLU A 341 -8.11 -32.68 12.75
N ILE A 342 -8.51 -31.46 12.37
CA ILE A 342 -7.90 -30.70 11.28
C ILE A 342 -6.96 -29.69 11.93
N VAL A 343 -5.65 -29.89 11.75
CA VAL A 343 -4.62 -28.98 12.24
C VAL A 343 -4.10 -28.16 11.06
N ILE A 344 -4.12 -26.85 11.22
CA ILE A 344 -3.60 -25.93 10.21
C ILE A 344 -2.17 -25.55 10.62
N LYS A 345 -1.20 -25.88 9.78
CA LYS A 345 0.21 -25.53 10.02
C LYS A 345 0.75 -24.69 8.86
N HIS A 346 1.65 -23.78 9.20
CA HIS A 346 2.32 -22.90 8.25
C HIS A 346 3.79 -23.27 8.22
N TYR A 347 4.32 -23.59 7.04
CA TYR A 347 5.70 -24.04 6.87
C TYR A 347 6.45 -23.20 5.84
N ASN A 348 7.73 -22.96 6.13
CA ASN A 348 8.72 -22.49 5.17
C ASN A 348 9.24 -23.67 4.32
N LYS A 349 9.84 -23.38 3.16
CA LYS A 349 10.49 -24.37 2.27
C LYS A 349 11.48 -25.31 2.99
N GLU A 350 12.23 -24.78 3.97
CA GLU A 350 13.17 -25.58 4.77
C GLU A 350 12.47 -26.53 5.74
N GLN A 351 11.31 -26.11 6.28
CA GLN A 351 10.50 -26.92 7.18
C GLN A 351 9.66 -27.96 6.42
N GLU A 352 9.37 -27.74 5.14
CA GLU A 352 8.77 -28.73 4.25
C GLU A 352 9.69 -29.93 3.99
N ALA A 353 11.01 -29.72 3.95
CA ALA A 353 11.97 -30.80 3.74
C ALA A 353 12.05 -31.77 4.93
N ASN A 354 11.64 -31.34 6.12
CA ASN A 354 11.70 -32.14 7.34
C ASN A 354 10.41 -32.96 7.50
N GLN A 355 10.48 -34.25 7.14
CA GLN A 355 9.38 -35.22 7.30
C GLN A 355 8.88 -35.35 8.76
N SER A 356 9.70 -35.00 9.75
CA SER A 356 9.33 -34.99 11.17
C SER A 356 8.17 -34.03 11.49
N ASN A 357 8.00 -32.96 10.71
CA ASN A 357 6.95 -31.97 10.93
C ASN A 357 5.55 -32.47 10.55
N PHE A 358 5.49 -33.54 9.75
CA PHE A 358 4.25 -34.20 9.33
C PHE A 358 3.85 -35.35 10.27
N ARG A 359 4.58 -35.54 11.37
CA ARG A 359 4.21 -36.49 12.43
C ARG A 359 3.60 -35.77 13.61
N ASP A 360 2.59 -36.40 14.19
CA ASP A 360 1.96 -35.92 15.41
C ASP A 360 2.87 -36.18 16.61
N PRO A 361 3.26 -35.16 17.40
CA PRO A 361 4.12 -35.34 18.57
C PRO A 361 3.53 -36.30 19.62
N GLU A 362 2.21 -36.47 19.68
CA GLU A 362 1.55 -37.33 20.68
C GLU A 362 1.22 -38.74 20.16
N SER A 363 0.76 -38.88 18.91
CA SER A 363 0.26 -40.17 18.41
C SER A 363 1.27 -40.95 17.54
N SER A 364 2.40 -40.36 17.13
CA SER A 364 3.31 -40.91 16.10
C SER A 364 2.62 -41.31 14.79
N ALA A 365 1.38 -40.87 14.58
CA ALA A 365 0.63 -41.06 13.34
C ALA A 365 1.06 -39.99 12.33
N ASP A 366 1.19 -40.39 11.07
CA ASP A 366 1.48 -39.47 9.99
C ASP A 366 0.21 -38.66 9.67
N PHE A 367 0.34 -37.33 9.60
CA PHE A 367 -0.75 -36.45 9.18
C PHE A 367 -0.99 -36.58 7.67
N GLU A 368 -2.24 -36.77 7.28
CA GLU A 368 -2.62 -36.72 5.87
C GLU A 368 -2.74 -35.26 5.42
N VAL A 369 -2.00 -34.90 4.36
CA VAL A 369 -2.09 -33.58 3.73
C VAL A 369 -3.33 -33.53 2.85
N GLN A 370 -4.35 -32.76 3.25
CA GLN A 370 -5.53 -32.54 2.40
C GLN A 370 -5.28 -31.45 1.37
N GLU A 371 -4.84 -30.28 1.81
CA GLU A 371 -4.61 -29.15 0.92
C GLU A 371 -3.28 -28.46 1.23
N LYS A 372 -2.55 -28.17 0.16
CA LYS A 372 -1.35 -27.31 0.16
C LYS A 372 -1.73 -26.03 -0.58
N LEU A 373 -1.81 -24.91 0.14
CA LEU A 373 -2.10 -23.60 -0.44
C LEU A 373 -0.99 -22.61 -0.09
N SER A 374 -0.64 -21.73 -1.01
CA SER A 374 0.28 -20.64 -0.70
C SER A 374 -0.40 -19.65 0.25
N LEU A 375 0.29 -19.21 1.30
CA LEU A 375 -0.30 -18.29 2.28
C LEU A 375 -0.74 -16.97 1.64
N LEU A 376 -0.01 -16.52 0.61
CA LEU A 376 -0.37 -15.34 -0.20
C LEU A 376 -1.70 -15.51 -0.95
N GLU A 377 -1.92 -16.69 -1.55
CA GLU A 377 -3.18 -16.99 -2.24
C GLU A 377 -4.36 -17.05 -1.28
N TRP A 378 -4.12 -17.64 -0.11
CA TRP A 378 -5.11 -17.68 0.95
C TRP A 378 -5.52 -16.28 1.40
N PHE A 379 -4.55 -15.39 1.67
CA PHE A 379 -4.84 -14.00 2.00
C PHE A 379 -5.62 -13.31 0.89
N ALA A 380 -5.22 -13.47 -0.38
CA ALA A 380 -5.89 -12.84 -1.51
C ALA A 380 -7.33 -13.34 -1.75
N ASN A 381 -7.72 -14.49 -1.19
CA ASN A 381 -9.07 -15.03 -1.29
C ASN A 381 -9.93 -14.68 -0.06
N GLU A 382 -9.34 -14.68 1.13
CA GLU A 382 -10.11 -14.56 2.38
C GLU A 382 -10.05 -13.19 3.06
N TYR A 383 -9.18 -12.26 2.63
CA TYR A 383 -9.05 -10.93 3.28
C TYR A 383 -10.39 -10.18 3.43
N LYS A 384 -11.31 -10.34 2.47
CA LYS A 384 -12.65 -9.72 2.49
C LYS A 384 -13.50 -10.21 3.67
N ARG A 385 -13.32 -11.46 4.12
CA ARG A 385 -14.06 -12.03 5.25
C ARG A 385 -13.67 -11.38 6.57
N PHE A 386 -12.42 -10.94 6.67
CA PHE A 386 -11.86 -10.33 7.88
C PHE A 386 -12.01 -8.81 7.94
N GLY A 387 -12.51 -8.18 6.86
CA GLY A 387 -12.69 -6.72 6.79
C GLY A 387 -11.38 -5.93 6.76
N CYS A 388 -10.28 -6.56 6.33
CA CYS A 388 -8.95 -5.95 6.24
C CYS A 388 -8.67 -5.45 4.83
N THR A 389 -7.84 -4.41 4.69
CA THR A 389 -7.22 -4.05 3.41
C THR A 389 -5.91 -4.83 3.25
N LEU A 390 -5.73 -5.51 2.12
CA LEU A 390 -4.52 -6.26 1.81
C LEU A 390 -3.64 -5.42 0.87
N GLU A 391 -2.39 -5.21 1.25
CA GLU A 391 -1.40 -4.46 0.47
C GLU A 391 -0.17 -5.33 0.21
N PHE A 392 0.20 -5.45 -1.05
CA PHE A 392 1.40 -6.16 -1.47
C PHE A 392 2.59 -5.20 -1.59
N VAL A 393 3.72 -5.60 -1.02
CA VAL A 393 4.95 -4.80 -0.95
C VAL A 393 6.11 -5.56 -1.59
N THR A 394 7.06 -4.82 -2.17
CA THR A 394 8.29 -5.36 -2.75
C THR A 394 9.52 -5.09 -1.87
N ASN A 395 10.64 -5.74 -2.18
CA ASN A 395 11.92 -5.56 -1.47
C ASN A 395 12.86 -4.56 -2.18
N LYS A 396 12.36 -3.77 -3.13
CA LYS A 396 13.19 -2.86 -3.93
C LYS A 396 13.58 -1.59 -3.18
N SER A 397 12.77 -1.16 -2.22
CA SER A 397 13.04 -0.03 -1.33
C SER A 397 13.95 -0.45 -0.15
N GLN A 398 14.66 0.52 0.45
CA GLN A 398 15.46 0.26 1.66
C GLN A 398 14.55 -0.14 2.82
N GLU A 399 13.41 0.54 2.96
CA GLU A 399 12.38 0.24 3.96
C GLU A 399 11.75 -1.13 3.71
N GLY A 400 11.47 -1.48 2.45
CA GLY A 400 10.99 -2.82 2.06
C GLY A 400 11.99 -3.92 2.37
N SER A 401 13.28 -3.69 2.11
CA SER A 401 14.34 -4.62 2.49
C SER A 401 14.42 -4.83 4.01
N GLN A 402 14.28 -3.76 4.81
CA GLN A 402 14.20 -3.86 6.27
C GLN A 402 12.94 -4.61 6.72
N PHE A 403 11.80 -4.37 6.07
CA PHE A 403 10.55 -5.07 6.35
C PHE A 403 10.66 -6.58 6.10
N CYS A 404 11.17 -6.97 4.93
CA CYS A 404 11.33 -8.38 4.58
C CYS A 404 12.35 -9.10 5.49
N ARG A 405 13.51 -8.51 5.74
CA ARG A 405 14.59 -9.14 6.52
C ARG A 405 14.36 -9.06 8.03
N GLY A 406 13.82 -7.95 8.53
CA GLY A 406 13.63 -7.71 9.96
C GLY A 406 12.36 -8.33 10.52
N PHE A 407 11.25 -8.28 9.76
CA PHE A 407 9.92 -8.66 10.26
C PHE A 407 9.34 -9.91 9.57
N GLY A 408 10.14 -10.63 8.78
CA GLY A 408 9.72 -11.89 8.13
C GLY A 408 8.73 -11.70 6.98
N GLY A 409 8.61 -10.48 6.44
CA GLY A 409 7.80 -10.19 5.24
C GLY A 409 6.28 -10.21 5.44
N ILE A 410 5.80 -10.31 6.68
CA ILE A 410 4.38 -10.14 7.05
C ILE A 410 4.30 -9.16 8.21
N GLY A 411 3.48 -8.14 8.05
CA GLY A 411 3.24 -7.14 9.06
C GLY A 411 1.84 -6.57 8.95
N LYS A 412 1.41 -5.95 10.03
CA LYS A 412 0.04 -5.47 10.17
C LYS A 412 0.00 -4.11 10.88
N GLY A 413 -0.82 -3.21 10.35
CA GLY A 413 -1.36 -2.07 11.10
C GLY A 413 -2.67 -2.47 11.81
N SER A 414 -2.73 -2.32 13.12
CA SER A 414 -3.91 -2.63 13.94
C SER A 414 -4.66 -1.36 14.35
N LYS A 415 -6.00 -1.44 14.42
CA LYS A 415 -6.84 -0.35 14.95
C LYS A 415 -6.75 -0.21 16.47
N ASN A 416 -6.45 -1.31 17.16
CA ASN A 416 -6.43 -1.41 18.62
C ASN A 416 -5.04 -1.83 19.10
N THR A 417 -4.69 -1.48 20.33
CA THR A 417 -3.48 -1.97 21.00
C THR A 417 -3.51 -3.50 21.05
N CYS A 418 -2.65 -4.14 20.26
CA CYS A 418 -2.39 -5.57 20.29
C CYS A 418 -1.03 -5.76 20.95
N THR A 419 -1.01 -6.00 22.26
CA THR A 419 0.23 -6.43 22.93
C THR A 419 0.53 -7.88 22.54
N SER A 420 1.49 -8.08 21.63
CA SER A 420 2.15 -9.38 21.47
C SER A 420 3.14 -9.56 22.62
N VAL A 421 2.79 -10.41 23.58
CA VAL A 421 3.73 -10.84 24.63
C VAL A 421 4.34 -12.15 24.14
N GLY A 422 5.66 -12.14 23.95
CA GLY A 422 6.42 -13.34 23.57
C GLY A 422 6.15 -14.47 24.56
N GLY A 423 5.63 -15.58 24.05
CA GLY A 423 5.33 -16.79 24.81
C GLY A 423 4.16 -16.66 25.80
N GLY A 424 2.96 -16.98 25.34
CA GLY A 424 1.80 -17.26 26.20
C GLY A 424 0.94 -16.06 26.61
N CYS A 425 -0.25 -16.01 26.02
CA CYS A 425 -1.53 -15.36 26.40
C CYS A 425 -1.64 -14.04 27.22
N THR A 426 -2.63 -13.24 26.77
CA THR A 426 -3.56 -12.31 27.45
C THR A 426 -3.20 -10.83 27.71
N ARG A 427 -3.62 -9.94 26.78
CA ARG A 427 -4.68 -8.91 26.98
C ARG A 427 -4.85 -8.06 25.72
N CYS A 428 -6.05 -8.05 25.13
CA CYS A 428 -6.48 -6.93 24.29
C CYS A 428 -7.19 -5.94 25.22
N SER A 429 -6.53 -4.84 25.57
CA SER A 429 -7.20 -3.74 26.29
C SER A 429 -8.04 -2.96 25.29
N SER A 430 -9.34 -3.22 25.27
CA SER A 430 -10.31 -2.37 24.61
C SER A 430 -10.46 -1.07 25.40
N SER A 431 -9.70 -0.03 25.03
CA SER A 431 -10.04 1.35 25.43
C SER A 431 -11.22 1.82 24.57
N VAL A 432 -12.41 1.31 24.86
CA VAL A 432 -13.66 1.87 24.32
C VAL A 432 -13.91 3.18 25.06
N SER A 433 -13.58 4.30 24.41
CA SER A 433 -14.15 5.58 24.78
C SER A 433 -15.63 5.56 24.43
N VAL A 434 -16.48 5.25 25.41
CA VAL A 434 -17.94 5.35 25.30
C VAL A 434 -18.31 6.83 25.21
N ARG A 435 -18.41 7.35 23.99
CA ARG A 435 -19.35 8.42 23.64
C ARG A 435 -19.99 8.04 22.31
N ASP A 436 -21.32 8.08 22.33
CA ASP A 436 -22.25 7.93 21.21
C ASP A 436 -22.48 6.52 20.67
N ALA A 437 -23.42 5.80 21.30
CA ALA A 437 -24.67 5.33 20.67
C ALA A 437 -25.35 4.25 21.53
N LEU A 438 -26.55 4.55 22.04
CA LEU A 438 -27.54 3.58 22.51
C LEU A 438 -27.97 2.68 21.32
N PRO A 439 -28.27 1.38 21.53
CA PRO A 439 -29.62 1.02 21.98
C PRO A 439 -29.70 -0.14 23.00
N VAL A 440 -30.47 0.13 24.07
CA VAL A 440 -31.51 -0.71 24.70
C VAL A 440 -31.49 -2.24 24.44
N LYS A 441 -30.90 -3.00 25.38
CA LYS A 441 -31.41 -4.23 26.04
C LYS A 441 -30.27 -5.18 26.41
N CYS A 442 -30.09 -5.36 27.72
CA CYS A 442 -29.80 -6.63 28.43
C CYS A 442 -29.05 -6.33 29.73
N LEU A 443 -29.82 -5.91 30.72
CA LEU A 443 -29.49 -6.05 32.14
C LEU A 443 -29.94 -7.46 32.54
N PHE A 444 -29.07 -8.30 33.09
CA PHE A 444 -29.31 -9.18 34.26
C PHE A 444 -28.24 -10.28 34.38
N LEU A 445 -27.76 -10.51 35.62
CA LEU A 445 -27.09 -11.73 36.14
C LEU A 445 -25.66 -11.97 35.60
N ILE A 446 -24.56 -11.91 36.36
CA ILE A 446 -24.21 -12.54 37.64
C ILE A 446 -22.93 -11.88 38.20
N ARG A 447 -22.91 -11.54 39.50
CA ARG A 447 -21.67 -11.33 40.26
C ARG A 447 -21.77 -12.08 41.60
N VAL A 448 -21.39 -13.36 41.54
CA VAL A 448 -20.82 -14.17 42.64
C VAL A 448 -19.33 -13.79 42.64
N THR A 449 -18.59 -13.51 43.71
CA THR A 449 -18.33 -14.22 44.99
C THR A 449 -17.55 -13.21 45.86
N PHE A 450 -17.92 -12.98 47.11
CA PHE A 450 -17.26 -13.53 48.31
C PHE A 450 -15.73 -13.39 48.35
N LEU A 451 -15.22 -12.56 49.28
CA LEU A 451 -14.11 -12.93 50.15
C LEU A 451 -14.12 -12.07 51.44
N PHE A 452 -14.31 -12.76 52.57
CA PHE A 452 -13.65 -12.63 53.89
C PHE A 452 -13.24 -11.25 54.44
N SER A 453 -13.25 -10.93 55.74
CA SER A 453 -13.85 -11.40 57.00
C SER A 453 -13.03 -10.72 58.10
N TYR A 454 -13.69 -10.22 59.15
CA TYR A 454 -13.17 -9.95 60.51
C TYR A 454 -12.21 -8.77 60.77
N LEU A 455 -12.76 -7.72 61.41
CA LEU A 455 -12.21 -7.18 62.67
C LEU A 455 -13.31 -6.50 63.51
N ALA A 456 -13.13 -6.58 64.82
CA ALA A 456 -14.15 -6.59 65.85
C ALA A 456 -14.64 -5.23 66.37
N HIS A 457 -15.89 -5.25 66.87
CA HIS A 457 -16.44 -4.58 68.06
C HIS A 457 -16.21 -3.07 68.30
N SER A 458 -17.31 -2.31 68.32
CA SER A 458 -17.92 -1.69 69.53
C SER A 458 -18.53 -0.29 69.29
N GLY A 459 -19.70 -0.04 69.90
CA GLY A 459 -20.25 1.29 70.20
C GLY A 459 -21.15 1.91 69.13
N ALA A 460 -22.48 1.72 69.18
CA ALA A 460 -23.44 2.55 69.92
C ALA A 460 -23.99 3.77 69.14
N THR A 461 -25.24 3.63 68.68
CA THR A 461 -26.37 4.58 68.80
C THR A 461 -26.12 6.09 68.59
N ASN A 462 -26.75 6.71 67.57
CA ASN A 462 -27.96 7.52 67.79
C ASN A 462 -28.58 8.14 66.52
N PHE A 463 -29.90 8.21 66.59
CA PHE A 463 -30.88 8.87 65.72
C PHE A 463 -30.84 10.41 65.83
N CYS A 464 -31.11 11.13 64.74
CA CYS A 464 -32.11 12.23 64.59
C CYS A 464 -31.87 12.94 63.23
N LYS A 465 -32.74 12.78 62.20
CA LYS A 465 -34.01 13.49 61.89
C LYS A 465 -33.90 15.01 61.58
N ALA A 466 -33.99 15.28 60.27
CA ALA A 466 -34.91 16.20 59.56
C ALA A 466 -34.92 17.72 59.82
N SER A 467 -34.68 18.48 58.75
CA SER A 467 -35.61 19.50 58.20
C SER A 467 -35.15 19.95 56.81
N GLY A 468 -36.04 19.84 55.80
CA GLY A 468 -35.80 20.36 54.45
C GLY A 468 -36.28 21.80 54.27
N ASN A 469 -35.73 22.52 53.28
CA ASN A 469 -36.45 22.95 52.07
C ASN A 469 -35.64 23.99 51.24
N THR A 470 -35.56 23.67 49.95
CA THR A 470 -35.68 24.55 48.75
C THR A 470 -34.62 25.60 48.36
N CYS A 471 -34.16 25.41 47.11
CA CYS A 471 -33.98 26.37 46.01
C CYS A 471 -32.58 26.93 45.64
N SER A 472 -32.09 26.38 44.50
CA SER A 472 -31.48 27.03 43.32
C SER A 472 -29.94 27.24 43.26
N PRO A 473 -29.29 26.85 42.13
CA PRO A 473 -27.84 26.88 41.96
C PRO A 473 -27.34 28.17 41.29
N ALA A 474 -26.18 28.66 41.75
CA ALA A 474 -25.46 29.79 41.16
C ALA A 474 -24.47 29.30 40.08
N LEU A 475 -24.55 29.92 38.91
CA LEU A 475 -23.70 29.77 37.73
C LEU A 475 -23.05 31.14 37.52
N TYR A 476 -21.72 31.26 37.57
CA TYR A 476 -21.02 32.45 37.09
C TYR A 476 -19.82 32.10 36.21
N TYR A 477 -19.80 32.81 35.09
CA TYR A 477 -18.92 32.81 33.93
C TYR A 477 -17.50 33.34 34.20
N LEU A 478 -16.55 32.95 33.34
CA LEU A 478 -15.34 33.73 33.03
C LEU A 478 -15.24 33.95 31.50
N PRO A 479 -14.71 35.10 31.02
CA PRO A 479 -14.98 35.61 29.67
C PRO A 479 -13.83 35.47 28.65
N ARG A 480 -14.21 35.67 27.38
CA ARG A 480 -13.39 35.72 26.15
C ARG A 480 -12.66 37.07 25.98
N GLU A 481 -11.50 37.05 25.34
CA GLU A 481 -10.80 38.22 24.77
C GLU A 481 -10.54 38.09 23.26
N LYS A 482 -10.66 39.22 22.54
CA LYS A 482 -10.18 39.56 21.17
C LYS A 482 -10.46 41.08 20.97
N PRO A 483 -9.90 41.78 19.96
CA PRO A 483 -8.50 42.12 19.63
C PRO A 483 -8.36 43.67 19.37
N GLU A 484 -7.34 44.11 18.60
CA GLU A 484 -7.06 45.46 17.97
C GLU A 484 -5.92 46.28 18.63
N GLN A 485 -5.08 47.12 17.99
CA GLN A 485 -4.84 47.59 16.61
C GLN A 485 -3.45 48.30 16.54
N LYS A 486 -2.99 48.62 15.31
CA LYS A 486 -1.71 49.25 14.87
C LYS A 486 -1.46 50.69 15.37
N TYR A 487 -0.18 51.10 15.52
CA TYR A 487 0.36 52.43 15.13
C TYR A 487 1.92 52.45 15.12
N VAL A 488 2.50 53.16 14.13
CA VAL A 488 3.92 53.58 13.88
C VAL A 488 3.77 54.99 13.22
N PRO A 489 4.69 56.01 13.22
CA PRO A 489 6.18 56.02 13.31
C PRO A 489 6.84 57.18 14.12
N GLN A 490 8.17 57.14 14.30
CA GLN A 490 9.19 58.13 13.84
C GLN A 490 10.43 58.34 14.75
N THR A 491 11.59 58.14 14.11
CA THR A 491 12.89 58.87 14.10
C THR A 491 13.75 59.14 15.36
N ASN A 492 15.02 58.74 15.18
CA ASN A 492 16.29 59.47 15.38
C ASN A 492 17.26 59.08 16.52
N THR A 493 18.53 59.06 16.07
CA THR A 493 19.81 59.35 16.75
C THR A 493 20.55 58.27 17.55
N ALA A 494 21.57 57.72 16.86
CA ALA A 494 23.01 57.91 17.14
C ALA A 494 23.74 57.05 18.20
N ARG A 495 24.73 56.33 17.63
CA ARG A 495 26.15 56.20 18.03
C ARG A 495 26.59 55.33 19.23
N ASN A 496 27.71 54.67 18.92
CA ASN A 496 28.78 54.17 19.78
C ASN A 496 28.54 52.84 20.49
N GLN A 497 29.53 51.96 20.67
CA GLN A 497 30.81 51.64 20.03
C GLN A 497 31.36 50.53 20.94
N GLN A 498 32.06 49.53 20.37
CA GLN A 498 33.07 48.69 21.04
C GLN A 498 32.54 47.71 22.12
N SER A 499 33.09 46.55 22.40
CA SER A 499 34.14 45.67 21.84
C SER A 499 34.26 44.54 22.87
N ALA A 500 34.39 43.27 22.48
CA ALA A 500 35.35 42.32 23.06
C ALA A 500 35.03 40.86 22.69
N PHE A 501 36.12 40.11 22.50
CA PHE A 501 36.31 38.78 21.93
C PHE A 501 35.84 37.61 22.83
N PRO A 502 35.88 36.36 22.34
CA PRO A 502 35.12 35.21 22.82
C PRO A 502 35.91 34.36 23.82
N LEU A 503 35.19 33.56 24.62
CA LEU A 503 35.76 32.44 25.38
C LEU A 503 34.96 31.17 25.10
N LYS A 504 35.66 30.20 24.50
CA LYS A 504 35.30 28.77 24.45
C LYS A 504 35.25 28.23 25.87
N PHE A 505 34.22 27.47 26.21
CA PHE A 505 34.37 26.30 27.08
C PHE A 505 33.47 25.17 26.60
N SER A 506 34.14 24.07 26.26
CA SER A 506 33.65 22.70 26.15
C SER A 506 33.11 22.19 27.49
N GLY A 507 32.05 21.39 27.47
CA GLY A 507 31.62 20.64 28.65
C GLY A 507 30.27 19.94 28.44
N ASP A 508 30.35 18.67 28.06
CA ASP A 508 29.26 17.71 28.09
C ASP A 508 28.67 17.61 29.51
N ILE A 509 27.36 17.79 29.65
CA ILE A 509 26.62 17.49 30.89
C ILE A 509 25.75 16.27 30.63
N ILE A 510 26.25 15.14 31.15
CA ILE A 510 25.53 13.89 31.35
C ILE A 510 24.55 14.11 32.51
N PHE A 511 23.24 14.14 32.25
CA PHE A 511 22.23 14.10 33.30
C PHE A 511 21.97 12.67 33.74
N LEU A 512 22.63 12.27 34.83
CA LEU A 512 22.34 11.06 35.58
C LEU A 512 21.06 11.30 36.41
N ARG A 513 19.91 10.77 36.00
CA ARG A 513 18.68 10.83 36.79
C ARG A 513 18.55 9.57 37.64
N ILE A 514 19.02 9.67 38.89
CA ILE A 514 18.74 8.72 39.96
C ILE A 514 17.29 9.01 40.43
N LEU A 515 16.38 8.05 40.27
CA LEU A 515 15.11 8.02 41.00
C LEU A 515 15.05 6.73 41.82
N ILE A 516 14.87 6.96 43.11
CA ILE A 516 14.99 6.07 44.25
C ILE A 516 13.81 5.09 44.26
N SER A 517 14.11 3.79 44.28
CA SER A 517 13.16 2.72 44.57
C SER A 517 13.33 2.32 46.03
N THR A 518 12.32 2.58 46.86
CA THR A 518 12.24 2.07 48.23
C THR A 518 11.68 0.64 48.20
N ARG A 519 12.56 -0.36 48.31
CA ARG A 519 12.17 -1.71 48.78
C ARG A 519 12.57 -1.84 50.24
N HIS A 520 11.60 -2.17 51.08
CA HIS A 520 11.78 -2.62 52.45
C HIS A 520 12.44 -4.02 52.44
N ASP A 521 13.56 -4.08 53.15
CA ASP A 521 14.07 -5.16 54.01
C ASP A 521 14.51 -6.52 53.43
N GLY A 522 15.79 -6.83 53.66
CA GLY A 522 16.39 -8.17 53.57
C GLY A 522 17.89 -8.13 53.27
N GLU A 523 18.72 -8.17 54.31
CA GLU A 523 20.16 -7.88 54.39
C GLU A 523 21.15 -8.42 53.32
N PRO A 524 22.33 -7.75 53.17
CA PRO A 524 23.33 -8.04 52.15
C PRO A 524 24.51 -8.91 52.66
N ARG A 525 25.08 -9.73 51.77
CA ARG A 525 26.49 -10.16 51.89
C ARG A 525 27.25 -9.99 50.56
N CYS A 526 28.26 -9.13 50.68
CA CYS A 526 29.47 -8.84 49.90
C CYS A 526 29.81 -9.69 48.67
N PHE A 527 30.20 -9.02 47.57
CA PHE A 527 31.60 -9.08 47.10
C PHE A 527 31.99 -7.82 46.35
N ALA A 528 33.25 -7.45 46.54
CA ALA A 528 33.85 -6.16 46.26
C ALA A 528 34.16 -5.89 44.79
N VAL A 529 34.01 -4.63 44.38
CA VAL A 529 34.68 -4.08 43.20
C VAL A 529 36.10 -3.66 43.63
N ARG A 530 37.12 -4.19 42.96
CA ARG A 530 38.42 -3.53 42.89
C ARG A 530 39.02 -3.69 41.50
N SER A 531 39.13 -2.54 40.84
CA SER A 531 40.12 -2.09 39.85
C SER A 531 41.19 -3.09 39.37
N VAL A 532 41.59 -2.99 38.11
CA VAL A 532 42.98 -2.70 37.69
C VAL A 532 43.01 -2.30 36.20
N LEU A 533 43.51 -1.08 35.94
CA LEU A 533 44.20 -0.67 34.70
C LEU A 533 45.52 -1.41 34.60
N LYS A 534 45.84 -2.03 33.45
CA LYS A 534 47.16 -2.52 32.94
C LYS A 534 46.86 -3.59 31.88
N ASP A 535 47.46 -3.70 30.70
CA ASP A 535 48.76 -3.29 30.17
C ASP A 535 48.67 -3.09 28.66
N ALA A 536 49.50 -2.18 28.15
CA ALA A 536 49.98 -2.21 26.77
C ALA A 536 51.26 -3.06 26.72
N GLN A 537 51.46 -3.76 25.59
CA GLN A 537 52.73 -4.06 24.90
C GLN A 537 52.81 -5.52 24.42
N HIS A 538 52.89 -5.72 23.11
CA HIS A 538 54.15 -6.17 22.48
C HIS A 538 54.09 -6.13 20.94
N ILE A 539 55.05 -5.40 20.36
CA ILE A 539 55.92 -5.74 19.20
C ILE A 539 55.23 -5.88 17.83
N GLY A 540 55.61 -5.22 16.73
CA GLY A 540 56.72 -4.32 16.37
C GLY A 540 56.48 -3.87 14.90
N HIS A 541 56.54 -2.56 14.59
CA HIS A 541 57.63 -1.85 13.88
C HIS A 541 57.67 -2.02 12.33
N PRO A 542 58.26 -1.08 11.55
CA PRO A 542 57.52 -0.12 10.72
C PRO A 542 57.98 -0.06 9.24
N GLU A 543 57.17 0.47 8.32
CA GLU A 543 57.66 1.12 7.09
C GLU A 543 56.73 2.32 6.79
N CYS A 544 57.14 3.53 7.13
CA CYS A 544 57.77 4.54 6.27
C CYS A 544 56.91 5.01 5.08
N TRP A 545 56.43 6.25 5.21
CA TRP A 545 55.87 7.10 4.16
C TRP A 545 56.91 7.42 3.06
N SER A 546 56.45 7.54 1.82
CA SER A 546 56.79 8.68 0.95
C SER A 546 55.88 8.78 -0.28
N LEU A 547 55.49 10.03 -0.56
CA LEU A 547 54.76 10.61 -1.71
C LEU A 547 53.23 10.46 -1.76
#